data_AF-A0A535LDG0-F1
#
_entry.id   AF-A0A535LDG0-F1
#
_cell.length_a   1.000
_cell.length_b   1.000
_cell.length_c   1.000
_cell.angle_alpha   90.00
_cell.angle_beta   90.00
_cell.angle_gamma   90.00
#
_symmetry.space_group_name_H-M   'P 1'
#
loop_
_entity.id
_entity.type
_entity.pdbx_description
1 polymer ?
#
loop_
_entity_poly.entity_id
_entity_poly.type
_entity_poly.pdbx_seq_one_letter_code
_entity_poly.pdbx_strand_id
1 'polypeptide(L)'
;QISFVATANNRIQTLTPDRLRGRVMALYAQALIGVGPLGSMQAGALATLLNAPWAMAIGALTAGAVLVAVRLLRPEVFSLSRA
;
A
#
# COMPACT_ATOMS: atom_id res chain seq x y z
N GLN A 1 -3.52 2.17 11.96
CA GLN A 1 -4.08 1.32 10.89
C GLN A 1 -5.59 1.48 10.74
N ILE A 2 -6.38 1.41 11.81
CA ILE A 2 -7.86 1.54 11.77
C ILE A 2 -8.30 2.84 11.07
N SER A 3 -7.77 4.00 11.48
CA SER A 3 -8.14 5.29 10.87
C SER A 3 -7.75 5.39 9.39
N PHE A 4 -6.57 4.89 9.01
CA PHE A 4 -6.12 4.88 7.62
C PHE A 4 -7.08 4.09 6.72
N VAL A 5 -7.43 2.87 7.12
CA VAL A 5 -8.32 1.99 6.36
C VAL A 5 -9.72 2.60 6.26
N ALA A 6 -10.24 3.19 7.34
CA ALA A 6 -11.54 3.85 7.35
C ALA A 6 -11.59 5.03 6.35
N THR A 7 -10.59 5.91 6.38
CA THR A 7 -10.49 7.04 5.45
C THR A 7 -10.32 6.58 4.00
N ALA A 8 -9.46 5.59 3.75
CA ALA A 8 -9.26 5.05 2.40
C ALA A 8 -10.54 4.43 1.83
N ASN A 9 -11.25 3.63 2.62
CA ASN A 9 -12.51 3.01 2.24
C ASN A 9 -13.58 4.06 1.89
N ASN A 10 -13.73 5.09 2.73
CA ASN A 10 -14.69 6.16 2.49
C ASN A 10 -14.34 6.95 1.21
N ARG A 11 -13.07 7.31 1.03
CA ARG A 11 -12.60 8.06 -0.13
C ARG A 11 -12.80 7.29 -1.44
N ILE A 12 -12.51 5.99 -1.46
CA ILE A 12 -12.71 5.17 -2.66
C ILE A 12 -14.20 5.07 -2.99
N GLN A 13 -15.05 4.88 -1.98
CA GLN A 13 -16.50 4.74 -2.18
C GLN A 13 -17.16 6.02 -2.67
N THR A 14 -16.70 7.19 -2.23
CA THR A 14 -17.23 8.50 -2.61
C THR A 14 -16.72 8.97 -3.98
N LEU A 15 -15.50 8.61 -4.37
CA LEU A 15 -14.95 8.94 -5.69
C LEU A 15 -15.42 7.99 -6.80
N THR A 16 -15.93 6.82 -6.46
CA THR A 16 -16.31 5.80 -7.44
C THR A 16 -17.78 5.91 -7.84
N PRO A 17 -18.11 5.98 -9.14
CA PRO A 17 -19.50 5.90 -9.62
C PRO A 17 -20.18 4.60 -9.19
N ASP A 18 -21.48 4.66 -8.83
CA ASP A 18 -22.24 3.52 -8.30
C ASP A 18 -22.05 2.21 -9.08
N ARG A 19 -22.17 2.29 -10.42
CA ARG A 19 -22.08 1.14 -11.33
C ARG A 19 -20.69 0.46 -11.36
N LEU A 20 -19.64 1.14 -10.89
CA LEU A 20 -18.26 0.63 -10.88
C LEU A 20 -17.77 0.29 -9.48
N ARG A 21 -18.55 0.57 -8.42
CA ARG A 21 -18.13 0.44 -7.03
C ARG A 21 -17.57 -0.95 -6.71
N GLY A 22 -18.26 -2.02 -7.13
CA GLY A 22 -17.79 -3.39 -6.92
C GLY A 22 -16.46 -3.70 -7.61
N ARG A 23 -16.26 -3.21 -8.84
CA ARG A 23 -15.02 -3.42 -9.62
C ARG A 23 -13.84 -2.68 -9.03
N VAL A 24 -14.04 -1.42 -8.62
CA VAL A 24 -12.98 -0.61 -7.98
C VAL A 24 -12.64 -1.18 -6.61
N MET A 25 -13.64 -1.60 -5.83
CA MET A 25 -13.40 -2.25 -4.54
C MET A 25 -12.67 -3.59 -4.67
N ALA A 26 -12.91 -4.36 -5.75
CA ALA A 26 -12.14 -5.58 -6.01
C ALA A 26 -10.66 -5.30 -6.28
N LEU A 27 -10.35 -4.28 -7.09
CA LEU A 27 -8.96 -3.84 -7.31
C LEU A 27 -8.31 -3.32 -6.03
N TYR A 28 -9.06 -2.55 -5.23
CA TYR A 28 -8.59 -2.07 -3.93
C TYR A 28 -8.31 -3.22 -2.95
N ALA A 29 -9.20 -4.21 -2.86
CA ALA A 29 -9.01 -5.38 -2.01
C ALA A 29 -7.76 -6.19 -2.44
N GLN A 30 -7.58 -6.36 -3.75
CA GLN A 30 -6.39 -7.00 -4.31
C GLN A 30 -5.11 -6.24 -3.94
N ALA A 31 -5.13 -4.90 -4.03
CA ALA A 31 -3.99 -4.07 -3.66
C ALA A 31 -3.71 -4.07 -2.15
N LEU A 32 -4.75 -4.09 -1.32
CA LEU A 32 -4.61 -3.99 0.14
C LEU A 32 -4.19 -5.31 0.79
N ILE A 33 -4.73 -6.44 0.32
CA ILE A 33 -4.58 -7.74 0.99
C ILE A 33 -3.95 -8.80 0.07
N GLY A 34 -4.10 -8.68 -1.25
CA GLY A 34 -3.69 -9.71 -2.20
C GLY A 34 -2.19 -10.02 -2.19
N VAL A 35 -1.34 -9.04 -1.89
CA VAL A 35 0.13 -9.20 -1.84
C VAL A 35 0.63 -9.62 -0.44
N GLY A 36 -0.26 -9.62 0.56
CA GLY A 36 0.08 -9.92 1.95
C GLY A 36 0.85 -11.24 2.15
N PRO A 37 0.39 -12.38 1.59
CA PRO A 37 1.09 -13.66 1.73
C PRO A 37 2.52 -13.64 1.16
N LEU A 38 2.74 -12.96 0.04
CA LEU A 38 4.06 -12.84 -0.59
C LEU A 38 5.01 -12.00 0.28
N GLY A 39 4.50 -10.88 0.82
CA GLY A 39 5.25 -10.05 1.75
C GLY A 39 5.61 -10.82 3.03
N SER A 40 4.67 -11.59 3.59
CA SER A 40 4.91 -12.43 4.77
C SER A 40 5.93 -13.53 4.50
N MET A 41 5.89 -14.19 3.34
CA MET A 41 6.88 -15.18 2.93
C MET A 41 8.28 -14.55 2.82
N GLN A 42 8.39 -13.40 2.15
CA GLN A 42 9.65 -12.67 2.03
C GLN A 42 10.20 -12.24 3.39
N ALA A 43 9.36 -11.64 4.24
CA ALA A 43 9.74 -11.18 5.57
C ALA A 43 10.18 -12.36 6.45
N GLY A 44 9.47 -13.50 6.39
CA GLY A 44 9.85 -14.73 7.08
C GLY A 44 11.21 -15.25 6.64
N ALA A 45 11.45 -15.35 5.32
CA ALA A 45 12.73 -15.80 4.78
C ALA A 45 13.90 -14.90 5.22
N LEU A 46 13.71 -13.57 5.17
CA LEU A 46 14.71 -12.61 5.63
C LEU A 46 14.93 -12.71 7.14
N ALA A 47 13.88 -12.92 7.93
CA ALA A 47 13.99 -13.07 9.37
C ALA A 47 14.74 -14.36 9.76
N THR A 48 14.57 -15.45 9.01
CA THR A 48 15.32 -16.69 9.23
C THR A 48 16.80 -16.56 8.89
N LEU A 49 17.14 -15.83 7.82
CA LEU A 49 18.53 -15.71 7.36
C LEU A 49 19.32 -14.61 8.08
N LEU A 50 18.66 -13.50 8.42
CA LEU A 50 19.31 -12.27 8.89
C LEU A 50 18.84 -11.81 10.27
N ASN A 51 17.90 -12.53 10.90
CA ASN A 51 17.18 -12.15 12.12
C ASN A 51 16.10 -11.07 11.92
N ALA A 52 15.15 -11.01 12.86
CA ALA A 52 13.98 -10.15 12.78
C ALA A 52 14.27 -8.65 12.60
N PRO A 53 15.25 -8.03 13.29
CA PRO A 53 15.52 -6.59 13.13
C PRO A 53 15.95 -6.21 11.70
N TRP A 54 16.78 -7.05 11.06
CA TRP A 54 17.24 -6.82 9.70
C TRP A 54 16.14 -7.00 8.67
N ALA A 55 15.27 -8.00 8.84
CA ALA A 55 14.09 -8.18 7.99
C ALA A 55 13.17 -6.94 8.03
N MET A 56 12.94 -6.38 9.22
CA MET A 56 12.15 -5.17 9.41
C MET A 56 12.82 -3.94 8.77
N ALA A 57 14.14 -3.78 8.94
CA ALA A 57 14.88 -2.68 8.35
C ALA A 57 14.83 -2.70 6.82
N ILE A 58 15.01 -3.87 6.20
CA ILE A 58 14.90 -4.05 4.74
C ILE A 58 13.47 -3.70 4.27
N GLY A 59 12.44 -4.18 4.98
CA GLY A 59 11.05 -3.84 4.67
C GLY A 59 10.76 -2.34 4.75
N ALA A 60 11.26 -1.67 5.79
CA ALA A 60 11.10 -0.22 5.94
C ALA A 60 11.84 0.57 4.84
N LEU A 61 13.07 0.16 4.50
CA LEU A 61 13.87 0.81 3.46
C LEU A 61 13.26 0.63 2.07
N THR A 62 12.78 -0.56 1.75
CA THR A 62 12.09 -0.83 0.47
C THR A 62 10.80 -0.03 0.34
N ALA A 63 9.96 0.01 1.38
CA ALA A 63 8.76 0.84 1.40
C ALA A 63 9.08 2.34 1.27
N GLY A 64 10.09 2.83 1.99
CA GLY A 64 10.57 4.21 1.91
C GLY A 64 11.11 4.57 0.52
N ALA A 65 11.90 3.68 -0.09
CA ALA A 65 12.43 3.88 -1.44
C ALA A 65 11.32 3.95 -2.49
N VAL A 66 10.31 3.09 -2.39
CA VAL A 66 9.13 3.14 -3.28
C VAL A 66 8.38 4.46 -3.09
N LEU A 67 8.17 4.91 -1.85
CA LEU A 67 7.52 6.20 -1.59
C LEU A 67 8.29 7.37 -2.23
N VAL A 68 9.61 7.41 -2.05
CA VAL A 68 10.48 8.43 -2.66
C VAL A 68 10.44 8.35 -4.18
N ALA A 69 10.54 7.15 -4.75
CA ALA A 69 10.48 6.94 -6.19
C ALA A 69 9.14 7.42 -6.77
N VAL A 70 8.01 7.07 -6.16
CA VAL A 70 6.68 7.54 -6.60
C VAL A 70 6.58 9.06 -6.46
N ARG A 71 7.14 9.64 -5.39
CA ARG A 71 7.12 11.09 -5.17
C ARG A 71 7.89 11.86 -6.24
N LEU A 72 9.01 11.31 -6.71
CA LEU A 72 9.89 11.91 -7.72
C LEU A 72 9.39 11.66 -9.14
N LEU A 73 8.97 10.43 -9.45
CA LEU A 73 8.58 10.04 -10.81
C LEU A 73 7.16 10.45 -11.16
N ARG A 74 6.24 10.47 -10.19
CA ARG A 74 4.81 10.73 -10.37
C ARG A 74 4.32 11.80 -9.38
N PRO A 75 4.86 13.02 -9.44
CA PRO A 75 4.51 14.08 -8.51
C PRO A 75 3.02 14.45 -8.56
N GLU A 76 2.31 14.14 -9.65
CA GLU A 76 0.87 14.40 -9.78
C GLU A 76 0.01 13.64 -8.75
N VAL A 77 0.49 12.49 -8.26
CA VAL A 77 -0.21 11.71 -7.22
C VAL A 77 -0.36 12.52 -5.93
N PHE A 78 0.60 13.41 -5.66
CA PHE A 78 0.63 14.24 -4.47
C PHE A 78 0.10 15.66 -4.71
N SER A 79 -0.14 16.08 -5.95
CA SER A 79 -0.65 17.42 -6.27
C SER A 79 -2.17 17.55 -6.15
N LEU A 80 -2.92 16.43 -6.16
CA LEU A 80 -4.39 16.38 -6.00
C LEU A 80 -4.90 16.81 -4.61
N SER A 81 -4.01 17.17 -3.67
CA SER A 81 -4.37 17.66 -2.34
C SER A 81 -4.51 19.20 -2.26
N ARG A 82 -4.45 19.92 -3.40
CA ARG A 82 -4.46 21.40 -3.45
C ARG A 82 -5.67 22.03 -4.17
N ALA A 83 -6.70 21.25 -4.51
CA ALA A 83 -7.98 21.76 -5.04
C ALA A 83 -9.12 21.19 -4.21
#